data_AF-A0A2P7S0D9-F1
#
_entry.id   AF-A0A2P7S0D9-F1
#
_cell.length_a   1.000
_cell.length_b   1.000
_cell.length_c   1.000
_cell.angle_alpha   90.00
_cell.angle_beta   90.00
_cell.angle_gamma   90.00
#
_symmetry.space_group_name_H-M   'P 1'
#
loop_
_entity.id
_entity.type
_entity.pdbx_description
1 polymer ?
#
loop_
_entity_poly.entity_id
_entity_poly.type
_entity_poly.pdbx_seq_one_letter_code
_entity_poly.pdbx_strand_id
1 'polypeptide(L)'
;MSTAQGGRLTTHVLDTATGRPADGLRLSLYRLDGETRILIKTVNTNIDGRCDAPLMEGDSFRLGEFEIVFEAGDYMRTHGASLTDPAFLDKVPVRFGIAEHKHYHVPLLLSPYGYSTYRGS
;
A
#
# COMPACT_ATOMS: atom_id res chain seq x y z
N MET A 1 21.06 25.38 9.63
CA MET A 1 21.35 23.95 9.35
C MET A 1 20.14 23.43 8.57
N SER A 2 20.34 23.07 7.31
CA SER A 2 19.25 22.66 6.41
C SER A 2 18.70 21.31 6.84
N THR A 3 17.41 21.23 7.16
CA THR A 3 16.71 19.96 7.41
C THR A 3 16.79 19.14 6.13
N ALA A 4 17.45 17.98 6.18
CA ALA A 4 17.61 17.09 5.04
C ALA A 4 16.26 16.88 4.34
N GLN A 5 16.25 17.14 3.04
CA GLN A 5 15.13 16.91 2.13
C GLN A 5 14.97 15.39 1.98
N GLY A 6 14.38 14.74 2.98
CA GLY A 6 14.31 13.27 3.11
C GLY A 6 13.22 12.67 2.22
N GLY A 7 13.49 11.47 1.70
CA GLY A 7 12.49 10.69 0.97
C GLY A 7 11.34 10.23 1.88
N ARG A 8 10.17 9.98 1.28
CA ARG A 8 9.02 9.40 1.97
C ARG A 8 8.26 8.43 1.07
N LEU A 9 7.68 7.39 1.66
CA LEU A 9 6.81 6.43 0.99
C LEU A 9 5.39 6.60 1.49
N THR A 10 4.44 6.76 0.57
CA THR A 10 3.01 6.89 0.89
C THR A 10 2.19 6.00 -0.04
N THR A 11 0.97 5.69 0.39
CA THR A 11 -0.02 4.98 -0.44
C THR A 11 -1.37 5.68 -0.31
N HIS A 12 -2.26 5.37 -1.24
CA HIS A 12 -3.66 5.78 -1.25
C HIS A 12 -4.44 4.67 -1.95
N VAL A 13 -5.50 4.19 -1.33
CA VAL A 13 -6.30 3.09 -1.84
C VAL A 13 -7.70 3.59 -2.18
N LEU A 14 -8.06 3.42 -3.45
CA LEU A 14 -9.38 3.74 -3.97
C LEU A 14 -10.11 2.45 -4.33
N ASP A 15 -11.29 2.26 -3.79
CA ASP A 15 -12.23 1.24 -4.22
C ASP A 15 -12.97 1.74 -5.47
N THR A 16 -12.65 1.15 -6.61
CA THR A 16 -13.24 1.52 -7.91
C THR A 16 -14.60 0.87 -8.14
N ALA A 17 -14.99 -0.13 -7.36
CA ALA A 17 -16.33 -0.72 -7.45
C ALA A 17 -17.38 0.21 -6.80
N THR A 18 -16.99 0.92 -5.73
CA THR A 18 -17.88 1.88 -5.04
C THR A 18 -17.57 3.34 -5.36
N GLY A 19 -16.42 3.63 -5.98
CA GLY A 19 -15.97 4.98 -6.30
C GLY A 19 -15.56 5.79 -5.06
N ARG A 20 -15.10 5.10 -3.99
CA ARG A 20 -14.78 5.71 -2.69
C ARG A 20 -13.38 5.34 -2.23
N PRO A 21 -12.75 6.14 -1.36
CA PRO A 21 -11.54 5.71 -0.67
C PRO A 21 -11.82 4.45 0.14
N ALA A 22 -10.86 3.52 0.15
CA ALA A 22 -11.00 2.27 0.90
C ALA A 22 -10.65 2.53 2.37
N ASP A 23 -11.64 2.85 3.19
CA ASP A 23 -11.49 3.07 4.64
C ASP A 23 -11.25 1.75 5.39
N GLY A 24 -10.34 1.77 6.36
CA GLY A 24 -10.06 0.63 7.23
C GLY A 24 -9.32 -0.55 6.56
N LEU A 25 -8.92 -0.44 5.29
CA LEU A 25 -8.17 -1.48 4.59
C LEU A 25 -6.81 -1.69 5.27
N ARG A 26 -6.56 -2.92 5.70
CA ARG A 26 -5.28 -3.33 6.31
C ARG A 26 -4.23 -3.56 5.23
N LEU A 27 -3.03 -3.05 5.47
CA LEU A 27 -1.86 -3.31 4.62
C LEU A 27 -0.59 -3.50 5.44
N SER A 28 0.36 -4.25 4.87
CA SER A 28 1.68 -4.49 5.46
C SER A 28 2.78 -4.11 4.49
N LEU A 29 3.76 -3.33 4.97
CA LEU A 29 4.96 -2.98 4.22
C LEU A 29 6.11 -3.92 4.60
N TYR A 30 6.76 -4.48 3.59
CA TYR A 30 7.95 -5.30 3.71
C TYR A 30 9.12 -4.67 2.95
N ARG A 31 10.33 -4.85 3.48
CA ARG A 31 11.57 -4.77 2.70
C ARG A 31 11.88 -6.16 2.17
N LEU A 32 12.36 -6.24 0.93
CA LEU A 32 12.85 -7.46 0.33
C LEU A 32 14.39 -7.52 0.44
N ASP A 33 14.87 -8.69 0.85
CA ASP A 33 16.30 -9.05 0.85
C ASP A 33 16.43 -10.39 0.10
N GLY A 34 16.59 -10.28 -1.23
CA GLY A 34 16.35 -11.39 -2.15
C GLY A 34 14.91 -11.91 -2.04
N GLU A 35 14.75 -13.20 -1.75
CA GLU A 35 13.44 -13.82 -1.54
C GLU A 35 12.88 -13.61 -0.13
N THR A 36 13.66 -13.03 0.79
CA THR A 36 13.24 -12.85 2.19
C THR A 36 12.41 -11.58 2.34
N ARG A 37 11.21 -11.72 2.91
CA ARG A 37 10.36 -10.58 3.31
C ARG A 37 10.62 -10.21 4.76
N ILE A 38 11.03 -8.97 5.00
CA ILE A 38 11.24 -8.41 6.34
C ILE A 38 10.13 -7.38 6.61
N LEU A 39 9.23 -7.69 7.55
CA LEU A 39 8.12 -6.80 7.91
C LEU A 39 8.66 -5.50 8.51
N ILE A 40 8.23 -4.36 7.96
CA ILE A 40 8.52 -3.03 8.50
C ILE A 40 7.39 -2.57 9.40
N LYS A 41 6.15 -2.59 8.90
CA LYS A 41 4.96 -2.19 9.65
C LYS A 41 3.68 -2.73 9.01
N THR A 42 2.63 -2.78 9.83
CA THR A 42 1.25 -3.03 9.40
C THR A 42 0.40 -1.86 9.86
N VAL A 43 -0.45 -1.35 8.98
CA VAL A 43 -1.32 -0.19 9.23
C VAL A 43 -2.66 -0.38 8.54
N ASN A 44 -3.63 0.47 8.89
CA ASN A 44 -4.91 0.56 8.20
C ASN A 44 -4.99 1.91 7.49
N THR A 45 -5.74 1.96 6.40
CA THR A 45 -6.14 3.22 5.78
C THR A 45 -7.22 3.92 6.60
N ASN A 46 -7.25 5.24 6.51
CA ASN A 46 -8.26 6.12 7.10
C ASN A 46 -9.40 6.39 6.11
N ILE A 47 -10.32 7.28 6.48
CA ILE A 47 -11.51 7.65 5.69
C ILE A 47 -11.21 8.23 4.30
N ASP A 48 -9.97 8.70 4.06
CA ASP A 48 -9.49 9.18 2.76
C ASP A 48 -8.66 8.10 2.04
N GLY A 49 -8.73 6.84 2.47
CA GLY A 49 -8.01 5.72 1.86
C GLY A 49 -6.49 5.80 2.03
N ARG A 50 -5.98 6.66 2.92
CA ARG A 50 -4.55 6.91 3.15
C ARG A 50 -4.12 6.40 4.51
N CYS A 51 -2.82 6.31 4.75
CA CYS A 51 -2.30 6.14 6.10
C CYS A 51 -2.11 7.52 6.76
N ASP A 52 -2.40 7.62 8.06
CA ASP A 52 -2.26 8.90 8.80
C ASP A 52 -0.81 9.41 8.84
N ALA A 53 0.16 8.50 8.76
CA ALA A 53 1.58 8.80 8.62
C ALA A 53 2.17 8.07 7.41
N PRO A 54 3.27 8.60 6.82
CA PRO A 54 3.98 7.89 5.76
C PRO A 54 4.41 6.48 6.17
N LEU A 55 4.39 5.57 5.19
CA LEU A 55 4.84 4.20 5.39
C LEU A 55 6.33 4.14 5.73
N MET A 56 7.12 5.06 5.18
CA MET A 56 8.51 5.34 5.60
C MET A 56 8.81 6.82 5.37
N GLU A 57 9.62 7.42 6.24
CA GLU A 57 10.12 8.79 6.08
C GLU A 57 11.37 9.03 6.94
N GLY A 58 12.09 10.12 6.68
CA GLY A 58 13.25 10.54 7.48
C GLY A 58 14.29 9.43 7.62
N ASP A 59 14.73 9.19 8.86
CA ASP A 59 15.79 8.22 9.18
C ASP A 59 15.37 6.76 8.95
N SER A 60 14.09 6.46 8.73
CA SER A 60 13.63 5.11 8.38
C SER A 60 13.59 4.87 6.87
N PHE A 61 13.72 5.92 6.04
CA PHE A 61 13.64 5.79 4.59
C PHE A 61 14.90 5.09 4.06
N ARG A 62 14.69 4.06 3.23
CA ARG A 62 15.77 3.23 2.67
C ARG A 62 15.53 3.03 1.19
N LEU A 63 16.63 3.02 0.43
CA LEU A 63 16.62 2.55 -0.95
C LEU A 63 16.60 1.01 -0.97
N GLY A 64 16.08 0.43 -2.05
CA GLY A 64 15.98 -1.01 -2.22
C GLY A 64 14.62 -1.47 -2.74
N GLU A 65 14.36 -2.76 -2.62
CA GLU A 65 13.11 -3.38 -3.04
C GLU A 65 12.15 -3.55 -1.86
N PHE A 66 10.88 -3.26 -2.13
CA PHE A 66 9.83 -3.28 -1.12
C PHE A 66 8.58 -3.95 -1.69
N GLU A 67 7.72 -4.39 -0.78
CA GLU A 67 6.41 -4.94 -1.11
C GLU A 67 5.36 -4.35 -0.17
N ILE A 68 4.25 -3.86 -0.71
CA ILE A 68 3.05 -3.60 0.10
C ILE A 68 2.07 -4.73 -0.19
N VAL A 69 1.61 -5.42 0.86
CA VAL A 69 0.54 -6.41 0.78
C VAL A 69 -0.74 -5.78 1.31
N PHE A 70 -1.74 -5.63 0.45
CA PHE A 70 -3.06 -5.13 0.79
C PHE A 70 -4.01 -6.31 1.05
N GLU A 71 -4.66 -6.33 2.21
CA GLU A 71 -5.64 -7.37 2.60
C GLU A 71 -7.01 -7.05 1.94
N ALA A 72 -7.06 -7.18 0.61
CA ALA A 72 -8.16 -6.76 -0.24
C ALA A 72 -9.46 -7.53 0.01
N GLY A 73 -9.38 -8.85 0.15
CA GLY A 73 -10.54 -9.71 0.38
C GLY A 73 -11.23 -9.42 1.71
N ASP A 74 -10.44 -9.21 2.77
CA ASP A 74 -10.96 -8.81 4.09
C ASP A 74 -11.68 -7.47 4.04
N TYR A 75 -11.08 -6.47 3.39
CA TYR A 75 -11.73 -5.17 3.15
C TYR A 75 -13.05 -5.33 2.39
N MET A 76 -13.06 -6.06 1.28
CA MET A 76 -14.26 -6.20 0.45
C MET A 76 -15.38 -6.95 1.15
N ARG A 77 -15.07 -8.03 1.89
CA ARG A 77 -16.06 -8.79 2.67
C ARG A 77 -16.69 -7.93 3.76
N THR A 78 -15.87 -7.15 4.48
CA THR A 78 -16.37 -6.23 5.52
C THR A 78 -17.21 -5.08 4.96
N HIS A 79 -17.01 -4.73 3.67
CA HIS A 79 -17.77 -3.71 2.96
C HIS A 79 -18.91 -4.27 2.09
N GLY A 80 -19.30 -5.54 2.31
CA GLY A 80 -20.51 -6.14 1.75
C GLY A 80 -20.38 -6.71 0.34
N ALA A 81 -19.16 -6.86 -0.19
CA ALA A 81 -18.96 -7.51 -1.48
C ALA A 81 -19.18 -9.03 -1.37
N SER A 82 -19.96 -9.59 -2.29
CA SER A 82 -20.06 -11.04 -2.48
C SER A 82 -18.87 -11.52 -3.32
N LEU A 83 -17.88 -12.11 -2.66
CA LEU A 83 -16.71 -12.69 -3.32
C LEU A 83 -16.92 -14.19 -3.59
N THR A 84 -16.19 -14.71 -4.58
CA THR A 84 -16.04 -16.16 -4.75
C THR A 84 -15.28 -16.77 -3.56
N ASP A 85 -15.36 -18.10 -3.41
CA ASP A 85 -14.51 -18.85 -2.50
C ASP A 85 -13.66 -19.86 -3.29
N PRO A 86 -12.33 -19.66 -3.41
CA PRO A 86 -11.57 -18.53 -2.87
C PRO A 86 -11.87 -17.20 -3.56
N ALA A 87 -11.63 -16.08 -2.87
CA ALA A 87 -11.77 -14.76 -3.47
C ALA A 87 -10.73 -14.58 -4.58
N PHE A 88 -11.14 -14.04 -5.74
CA PHE A 88 -10.22 -13.83 -6.86
C PHE A 88 -9.05 -12.91 -6.49
N LEU A 89 -9.31 -11.84 -5.74
CA LEU A 89 -8.31 -10.98 -5.11
C LEU A 89 -8.48 -10.98 -3.58
N ASP A 90 -7.79 -11.89 -2.90
CA ASP A 90 -7.78 -11.93 -1.42
C ASP A 90 -6.65 -11.09 -0.83
N LYS A 91 -5.41 -11.30 -1.29
CA LYS A 91 -4.24 -10.50 -0.94
C LYS A 91 -3.59 -9.96 -2.20
N VAL A 92 -3.32 -8.66 -2.22
CA VAL A 92 -2.70 -7.99 -3.37
C VAL A 92 -1.29 -7.53 -2.99
N PRO A 93 -0.24 -8.27 -3.39
CA PRO A 93 1.13 -7.83 -3.24
C PRO A 93 1.52 -6.87 -4.39
N VAL A 94 2.08 -5.72 -4.04
CA VAL A 94 2.69 -4.78 -5.00
C VAL A 94 4.17 -4.66 -4.66
N ARG A 95 5.03 -5.24 -5.51
CA ARG A 95 6.50 -5.11 -5.42
C ARG A 95 6.98 -3.91 -6.23
N PHE A 96 7.91 -3.13 -5.66
CA PHE A 96 8.47 -1.95 -6.31
C PHE A 96 9.85 -1.61 -5.76
N GLY A 97 10.63 -0.85 -6.54
CA GLY A 97 11.94 -0.35 -6.16
C GLY A 97 11.90 1.13 -5.74
N ILE A 98 12.67 1.47 -4.73
CA ILE A 98 13.00 2.84 -4.34
C ILE A 98 14.48 3.07 -4.63
N ALA A 99 14.77 3.96 -5.60
CA ALA A 99 16.12 4.21 -6.11
C ALA A 99 16.67 5.59 -5.73
N GLU A 100 15.82 6.49 -5.24
CA GLU A 100 16.17 7.88 -4.92
C GLU A 100 15.58 8.31 -3.58
N HIS A 101 16.22 9.28 -2.92
CA HIS A 101 15.70 9.92 -1.71
C HIS A 101 14.64 10.98 -2.08
N LYS A 102 13.53 10.53 -2.67
CA LYS A 102 12.41 11.36 -3.12
C LYS A 102 11.10 10.88 -2.48
N HIS A 103 10.02 11.61 -2.73
CA HIS A 103 8.68 11.11 -2.43
C HIS A 103 8.32 10.01 -3.44
N TYR A 104 7.94 8.85 -2.91
CA TYR A 104 7.33 7.75 -3.65
C TYR A 104 5.87 7.63 -3.21
N HIS A 105 4.96 7.76 -4.17
CA HIS A 105 3.55 7.48 -3.96
C HIS A 105 3.17 6.22 -4.75
N VAL A 106 2.71 5.17 -4.06
CA VAL A 106 2.33 3.89 -4.67
C VAL A 106 0.85 3.63 -4.34
N PRO A 107 -0.10 4.20 -5.11
CA PRO A 107 -1.51 4.00 -4.88
C PRO A 107 -1.99 2.64 -5.38
N LEU A 108 -3.17 2.23 -4.91
CA LEU A 108 -3.88 1.05 -5.38
C LEU A 108 -5.30 1.46 -5.79
N LEU A 109 -5.66 1.20 -7.04
CA LEU A 109 -7.06 1.23 -7.48
C LEU A 109 -7.55 -0.22 -7.45
N LEU A 110 -8.58 -0.49 -6.65
CA LEU A 110 -8.97 -1.83 -6.26
C LEU A 110 -10.44 -2.10 -6.60
N SER A 111 -10.71 -3.24 -7.22
CA SER A 111 -12.04 -3.83 -7.38
C SER A 111 -11.96 -5.35 -7.12
N PRO A 112 -13.09 -6.06 -6.92
CA PRO A 112 -13.06 -7.50 -6.64
C PRO A 112 -12.34 -8.37 -7.66
N TYR A 113 -12.25 -7.91 -8.91
CA TYR A 113 -11.74 -8.70 -10.03
C TYR A 113 -10.56 -8.06 -10.77
N GLY A 114 -10.02 -6.97 -10.24
CA GLY A 114 -8.88 -6.29 -10.85
C GLY A 114 -8.36 -5.17 -9.99
N TYR A 115 -7.07 -4.88 -10.13
CA TYR A 115 -6.44 -3.73 -9.52
C TYR A 115 -5.44 -3.10 -10.47
N SER A 116 -5.09 -1.84 -10.21
CA SER A 116 -3.96 -1.19 -10.87
C SER A 116 -3.16 -0.36 -9.87
N THR A 117 -1.89 -0.15 -10.19
CA THR A 117 -0.96 0.67 -9.42
C THR A 117 -0.02 1.39 -10.38
N TYR A 118 0.65 2.42 -9.91
CA TYR A 118 1.63 3.20 -10.66
C TYR A 118 2.56 3.95 -9.69
N ARG A 119 3.64 4.55 -10.19
CA ARG A 119 4.46 5.50 -9.42
C ARG A 119 3.85 6.89 -9.55
N GLY A 120 3.20 7.36 -8.49
CA GLY A 120 2.74 8.74 -8.37
C GLY A 120 3.87 9.71 -8.03
N SER A 121 3.59 11.00 -8.20
CA SER A 121 4.46 12.14 -7.86
C SER A 121 4.34 12.57 -6.40
#